data_AF-A0A183IS58-F1
#
_entry.id   AF-A0A183IS58-F1
#
_cell.length_a   1.000
_cell.length_b   1.000
_cell.length_c   1.000
_cell.angle_alpha   90.00
_cell.angle_beta   90.00
_cell.angle_gamma   90.00
#
_symmetry.space_group_name_H-M   'P 1'
#
loop_
_entity.id
_entity.type
_entity.pdbx_description
1 polymer ?
#
loop_
_entity_poly.entity_id
_entity_poly.type
_entity_poly.pdbx_seq_one_letter_code
_entity_poly.pdbx_strand_id
1 'polypeptide(L)'
;MEKCNQPRKRLCTIAAKSNTTTNQQSAISSSSEMGTDAEDQDAVLTIAELEAAAVRSRLPHASLSKVEQDVFKEIGAVVSPLQSRYLFLRNSVLALWLRKPDEKLIFNTCITSIQDGTKDANLIRRIHRFLERYGYINFGIYTSMTFAPKMNRRIIVIGAGIAGLIAARQMDTFGFDVTVLEARNRPGGRISTYMNDGMIADLGAMVVTGAVGNPLMVIAKQIHLDLKPISALCPLYDYRGHLVRKDVDESAERLFNKLLDACAYLGHSQNLESVAGRKLSLGEIFDFVLLIVCFKRHEQENNA
;
A
#
# COMPACT_ATOMS: atom_id res chain seq x y z
N MET A 1 49.80 -1.91 24.19
CA MET A 1 48.60 -1.68 25.02
C MET A 1 48.00 -0.37 24.57
N GLU A 2 46.86 -0.38 23.89
CA GLU A 2 46.00 0.80 23.76
C GLU A 2 44.59 0.29 23.47
N LYS A 3 43.74 0.36 24.50
CA LYS A 3 42.35 -0.09 24.47
C LYS A 3 41.50 1.01 23.83
N CYS A 4 41.02 0.77 22.62
CA CYS A 4 39.97 1.57 22.00
C CYS A 4 38.64 1.31 22.75
N ASN A 5 38.32 2.19 23.70
CA ASN A 5 37.05 2.21 24.43
C ASN A 5 35.94 2.69 23.49
N GLN A 6 35.20 1.75 22.88
CA GLN A 6 33.92 2.06 22.26
C GLN A 6 32.85 2.30 23.34
N PRO A 7 32.07 3.40 23.28
CA PRO A 7 30.98 3.61 24.21
C PRO A 7 29.84 2.62 23.93
N ARG A 8 29.36 1.95 24.98
CA ARG A 8 28.18 1.07 24.95
C ARG A 8 26.98 1.83 24.38
N LYS A 9 26.46 1.38 23.23
CA LYS A 9 25.23 1.89 22.61
C LYS A 9 24.07 1.77 23.63
N ARG A 10 23.53 2.91 24.08
CA ARG A 10 22.30 2.95 24.87
C ARG A 10 21.14 2.56 23.95
N LEU A 11 20.35 1.55 24.36
CA LEU A 11 19.03 1.30 23.77
C LEU A 11 18.20 2.58 23.93
N CYS A 12 17.77 3.17 22.82
CA CYS A 12 16.86 4.32 22.85
C CYS A 12 15.43 3.78 22.94
N THR A 13 14.85 3.78 24.15
CA THR A 13 13.43 3.52 24.34
C THR A 13 12.65 4.75 23.87
N ILE A 14 11.98 4.64 22.72
CA ILE A 14 11.08 5.71 22.25
C ILE A 14 9.79 5.62 23.08
N ALA A 15 9.70 6.42 24.13
CA ALA A 15 8.46 6.65 24.86
C ALA A 15 7.65 7.74 24.14
N ALA A 16 6.47 7.40 23.62
CA ALA A 16 5.55 8.37 23.04
C ALA A 16 5.01 9.28 24.16
N LYS A 17 5.46 10.54 24.19
CA LYS A 17 4.83 11.60 24.99
C LYS A 17 3.97 12.46 24.08
N SER A 18 2.68 12.52 24.40
CA SER A 18 1.70 13.43 23.81
C SER A 18 1.96 14.85 24.30
N ASN A 19 2.34 15.76 23.40
CA ASN A 19 2.38 17.20 23.71
C ASN A 19 1.25 17.91 22.96
N THR A 20 0.31 18.42 23.73
CA THR A 20 -0.68 19.43 23.38
C THR A 20 0.03 20.77 23.23
N THR A 21 -0.14 21.47 22.11
CA THR A 21 0.22 22.89 22.03
C THR A 21 -0.77 23.66 21.16
N THR A 22 -1.15 24.80 21.71
CA THR A 22 -2.27 25.70 21.41
C THR A 22 -2.05 26.51 20.14
N ASN A 23 -3.13 26.71 19.38
CA ASN A 23 -3.23 27.55 18.18
C ASN A 23 -2.93 29.03 18.45
N GLN A 24 -2.23 29.69 17.52
CA GLN A 24 -2.45 31.11 17.19
C GLN A 24 -2.43 31.28 15.66
N GLN A 25 -3.54 31.79 15.13
CA GLN A 25 -3.78 32.12 13.72
C GLN A 25 -3.20 33.50 13.38
N SER A 26 -2.70 33.64 12.14
CA SER A 26 -2.69 34.92 11.44
C SER A 26 -3.02 34.68 9.96
N ALA A 27 -4.08 35.34 9.50
CA ALA A 27 -4.68 35.22 8.18
C ALA A 27 -3.90 36.00 7.11
N ILE A 28 -3.73 35.41 5.93
CA ILE A 28 -3.53 36.14 4.66
C ILE A 28 -4.33 35.42 3.57
N SER A 29 -5.17 36.19 2.90
CA SER A 29 -6.13 35.83 1.87
C SER A 29 -5.49 35.65 0.49
N SER A 30 -5.83 34.57 -0.21
CA SER A 30 -5.82 34.56 -1.68
C SER A 30 -6.83 33.53 -2.18
N SER A 31 -7.78 34.04 -2.97
CA SER A 31 -8.87 33.34 -3.62
C SER A 31 -8.40 32.33 -4.66
N SER A 32 -8.76 31.06 -4.47
CA SER A 32 -8.85 30.06 -5.54
C SER A 32 -9.96 29.09 -5.18
N GLU A 33 -10.86 28.88 -6.14
CA GLU A 33 -12.11 28.14 -6.08
C GLU A 33 -11.97 26.78 -5.37
N MET A 34 -12.48 26.69 -4.13
CA MET A 34 -12.71 25.42 -3.44
C MET A 34 -14.11 24.92 -3.80
N GLY A 35 -14.17 23.76 -4.43
CA GLY A 35 -15.35 22.91 -4.39
C GLY A 35 -15.69 22.58 -2.94
N THR A 36 -16.96 22.69 -2.60
CA THR A 36 -17.52 22.46 -1.27
C THR A 36 -17.50 20.96 -0.94
N ASP A 37 -16.47 20.46 -0.25
CA ASP A 37 -16.38 19.08 0.27
C ASP A 37 -17.20 18.87 1.56
N ALA A 38 -18.35 19.53 1.68
CA ALA A 38 -19.16 19.54 2.90
C ALA A 38 -20.60 19.08 2.66
N GLU A 39 -20.82 18.06 1.83
CA GLU A 39 -22.12 17.37 1.73
C GLU A 39 -21.86 15.85 1.58
N ASP A 40 -22.77 15.00 2.08
CA ASP A 40 -22.79 13.52 2.00
C ASP A 40 -22.11 12.63 3.07
N GLN A 41 -22.07 13.05 4.34
CA GLN A 41 -21.81 12.08 5.43
C GLN A 41 -23.00 11.14 5.71
N ASP A 42 -24.22 11.59 5.42
CA ASP A 42 -25.47 10.84 5.63
C ASP A 42 -26.03 10.18 4.35
N ALA A 43 -25.31 10.28 3.22
CA ALA A 43 -25.74 9.65 1.98
C ALA A 43 -25.73 8.12 2.07
N VAL A 44 -26.83 7.56 1.57
CA VAL A 44 -26.99 6.11 1.35
C VAL A 44 -25.86 5.61 0.46
N LEU A 45 -25.21 4.53 0.89
CA LEU A 45 -24.14 3.88 0.12
C LEU A 45 -24.68 3.37 -1.21
N THR A 46 -24.11 3.84 -2.32
CA THR A 46 -24.44 3.37 -3.67
C THR A 46 -23.78 2.02 -3.97
N ILE A 47 -24.33 1.26 -4.91
CA ILE A 47 -23.74 -0.03 -5.34
C ILE A 47 -22.30 0.15 -5.82
N ALA A 48 -22.03 1.20 -6.61
CA ALA A 48 -20.70 1.49 -7.13
C ALA A 48 -19.68 1.78 -6.02
N GLU A 49 -20.08 2.48 -4.95
CA GLU A 49 -19.21 2.70 -3.79
C GLU A 49 -18.87 1.40 -3.05
N LEU A 50 -19.84 0.50 -2.92
CA LEU A 50 -19.62 -0.80 -2.27
C LEU A 50 -18.62 -1.66 -3.05
N GLU A 51 -18.77 -1.71 -4.37
CA GLU A 51 -17.84 -2.43 -5.24
C GLU A 51 -16.44 -1.82 -5.21
N ALA A 52 -16.36 -0.49 -5.30
CA ALA A 52 -15.09 0.23 -5.20
C ALA A 52 -14.42 0.02 -3.84
N ALA A 53 -15.16 -0.04 -2.74
CA ALA A 53 -14.62 -0.26 -1.41
C ALA A 53 -13.95 -1.63 -1.26
N ALA A 54 -14.57 -2.68 -1.83
CA ALA A 54 -13.98 -4.01 -1.89
C ALA A 54 -12.66 -4.01 -2.70
N VAL A 55 -12.69 -3.43 -3.91
CA VAL A 55 -11.51 -3.35 -4.78
C VAL A 55 -10.38 -2.54 -4.14
N ARG A 56 -10.68 -1.38 -3.53
CA ARG A 56 -9.71 -0.58 -2.76
C ARG A 56 -9.11 -1.32 -1.57
N SER A 57 -9.84 -2.30 -1.04
CA SER A 57 -9.39 -3.19 0.04
C SER A 57 -8.70 -4.47 -0.45
N ARG A 58 -8.49 -4.61 -1.78
CA ARG A 58 -7.93 -5.80 -2.44
C ARG A 58 -8.75 -7.07 -2.19
N LEU A 59 -10.07 -6.92 -2.10
CA LEU A 59 -11.02 -8.01 -1.97
C LEU A 59 -11.92 -8.09 -3.22
N PRO A 60 -12.28 -9.29 -3.69
CA PRO A 60 -13.31 -9.43 -4.72
C PRO A 60 -14.64 -8.86 -4.20
N HIS A 61 -15.34 -8.05 -5.00
CA HIS A 61 -16.61 -7.45 -4.59
C HIS A 61 -17.79 -8.44 -4.66
N ALA A 62 -17.73 -9.39 -5.62
CA ALA A 62 -18.81 -10.32 -5.94
C ALA A 62 -18.53 -11.79 -5.53
N SER A 63 -17.45 -12.06 -4.81
CA SER A 63 -17.13 -13.41 -4.31
C SER A 63 -16.33 -13.35 -3.01
N LEU A 64 -16.23 -14.49 -2.31
CA LEU A 64 -15.42 -14.61 -1.10
C LEU A 64 -13.95 -14.86 -1.44
N SER A 65 -13.03 -14.15 -0.78
CA SER A 65 -11.61 -14.52 -0.75
C SER A 65 -11.39 -15.85 -0.03
N LYS A 66 -10.23 -16.49 -0.24
CA LYS A 66 -9.88 -17.74 0.43
C LYS A 66 -9.90 -17.62 1.96
N VAL A 67 -9.42 -16.50 2.49
CA VAL A 67 -9.42 -16.21 3.93
C VAL A 67 -10.85 -16.08 4.46
N GLU A 68 -11.75 -15.43 3.72
CA GLU A 68 -13.16 -15.34 4.12
C GLU A 68 -13.83 -16.71 4.13
N GLN A 69 -13.53 -17.57 3.15
CA GLN A 69 -14.05 -18.95 3.09
C GLN A 69 -13.61 -19.80 4.31
N ASP A 70 -12.37 -19.59 4.79
CA ASP A 70 -11.86 -20.29 5.96
C ASP A 70 -12.53 -19.84 7.28
N VAL A 71 -12.86 -18.54 7.39
CA VAL A 71 -13.45 -17.93 8.59
C VAL A 71 -14.97 -18.08 8.63
N PHE A 72 -15.63 -17.99 7.48
CA PHE A 72 -17.10 -18.00 7.34
C PHE A 72 -17.56 -19.23 6.54
N LYS A 73 -17.20 -20.42 7.03
CA LYS A 73 -17.48 -21.71 6.36
C LYS A 73 -18.96 -21.92 6.05
N GLU A 74 -19.84 -21.38 6.88
CA GLU A 74 -21.29 -21.50 6.75
C GLU A 74 -21.88 -20.74 5.55
N ILE A 75 -21.16 -19.75 5.02
CA ILE A 75 -21.63 -18.94 3.88
C ILE A 75 -21.48 -19.71 2.57
N GLY A 76 -20.46 -20.58 2.48
CA GLY A 76 -20.14 -21.37 1.31
C GLY A 76 -19.56 -20.55 0.13
N ALA A 77 -18.88 -21.25 -0.78
CA ALA A 77 -18.29 -20.64 -1.97
C ALA A 77 -19.31 -20.44 -3.11
N VAL A 78 -20.44 -21.15 -3.07
CA VAL A 78 -21.49 -21.08 -4.09
C VAL A 78 -22.38 -19.86 -3.86
N VAL A 79 -22.76 -19.19 -4.96
CA VAL A 79 -23.66 -18.04 -4.94
C VAL A 79 -24.98 -18.44 -4.25
N SER A 80 -25.28 -17.75 -3.15
CA SER A 80 -26.48 -17.96 -2.36
C SER A 80 -26.99 -16.63 -1.81
N PRO A 81 -28.28 -16.51 -1.43
CA PRO A 81 -28.79 -15.30 -0.79
C PRO A 81 -28.00 -14.90 0.48
N LEU A 82 -27.48 -15.89 1.21
CA LEU A 82 -26.63 -15.66 2.39
C LEU A 82 -25.27 -15.06 1.99
N GLN A 83 -24.66 -15.56 0.91
CA GLN A 83 -23.40 -15.03 0.39
C GLN A 83 -23.57 -13.60 -0.13
N SER A 84 -24.59 -13.33 -0.94
CA SER A 84 -24.88 -11.98 -1.45
C SER A 84 -25.09 -10.99 -0.31
N ARG A 85 -25.79 -11.40 0.74
CA ARG A 85 -26.00 -10.59 1.95
C ARG A 85 -24.70 -10.33 2.71
N TYR A 86 -23.87 -11.35 2.91
CA TYR A 86 -22.55 -11.16 3.52
C TYR A 86 -21.69 -10.18 2.73
N LEU A 87 -21.61 -10.34 1.41
CA LEU A 87 -20.80 -9.48 0.56
C LEU A 87 -21.28 -8.03 0.61
N PHE A 88 -22.59 -7.81 0.58
CA PHE A 88 -23.19 -6.50 0.77
C PHE A 88 -22.76 -5.87 2.11
N LEU A 89 -22.93 -6.58 3.22
CA LEU A 89 -22.55 -6.10 4.55
C LEU A 89 -21.05 -5.86 4.67
N ARG A 90 -20.21 -6.77 4.17
CA ARG A 90 -18.75 -6.63 4.16
C ARG A 90 -18.31 -5.39 3.39
N ASN A 91 -18.84 -5.21 2.17
CA ASN A 91 -18.53 -4.05 1.35
C ASN A 91 -19.02 -2.74 1.99
N SER A 92 -20.15 -2.78 2.70
CA SER A 92 -20.70 -1.62 3.41
C SER A 92 -19.80 -1.19 4.57
N VAL A 93 -19.32 -2.13 5.38
CA VAL A 93 -18.38 -1.83 6.47
C VAL A 93 -17.06 -1.27 5.93
N LEU A 94 -16.54 -1.82 4.83
CA LEU A 94 -15.35 -1.28 4.16
C LEU A 94 -15.57 0.15 3.66
N ALA A 95 -16.71 0.41 3.02
CA ALA A 95 -17.04 1.73 2.47
C ALA A 95 -17.15 2.78 3.58
N LEU A 96 -17.79 2.45 4.70
CA LEU A 96 -17.88 3.34 5.87
C LEU A 96 -16.49 3.70 6.41
N TRP A 97 -15.58 2.74 6.52
CA TRP A 97 -14.20 3.01 6.95
C TRP A 97 -13.46 3.91 5.96
N LEU A 98 -13.57 3.64 4.66
CA LEU A 98 -12.86 4.39 3.62
C LEU A 98 -13.37 5.83 3.46
N ARG A 99 -14.63 6.12 3.83
CA ARG A 99 -15.17 7.49 3.88
C ARG A 99 -14.43 8.33 4.92
N LYS A 100 -14.24 7.80 6.13
CA LYS A 100 -13.65 8.54 7.28
C LYS A 100 -12.58 7.71 8.02
N PRO A 101 -11.40 7.50 7.41
CA PRO A 101 -10.36 6.63 7.96
C PRO A 101 -9.56 7.26 9.11
N ASP A 102 -9.77 8.53 9.40
CA ASP A 102 -9.19 9.29 10.50
C ASP A 102 -9.90 9.04 11.84
N GLU A 103 -11.03 8.34 11.85
CA GLU A 103 -11.76 7.93 13.05
C GLU A 103 -11.99 6.43 13.09
N LYS A 104 -11.86 5.83 14.29
CA LYS A 104 -12.13 4.40 14.46
C LYS A 104 -13.58 4.07 14.10
N LEU A 105 -13.78 3.19 13.13
CA LEU A 105 -15.10 2.64 12.81
C LEU A 105 -15.51 1.64 13.89
N ILE A 106 -16.48 2.00 14.71
CA ILE A 106 -17.04 1.12 15.75
C ILE A 106 -18.28 0.38 15.24
N PHE A 107 -18.55 -0.77 15.84
CA PHE A 107 -19.69 -1.62 15.51
C PHE A 107 -21.05 -0.88 15.56
N ASN A 108 -21.23 0.03 16.53
CA ASN A 108 -22.48 0.77 16.66
C ASN A 108 -22.75 1.65 15.44
N THR A 109 -21.72 2.33 14.93
CA THR A 109 -21.79 3.13 13.69
C THR A 109 -22.19 2.25 12.50
N CYS A 110 -21.64 1.03 12.39
CA CYS A 110 -22.03 0.12 11.33
C CYS A 110 -23.52 -0.24 11.38
N ILE A 111 -24.07 -0.52 12.58
CA ILE A 111 -25.50 -0.84 12.72
C ILE A 111 -26.39 0.34 12.36
N THR A 112 -26.01 1.55 12.74
CA THR A 112 -26.84 2.74 12.50
C THR A 112 -26.80 3.20 11.04
N SER A 113 -25.64 3.07 10.38
CA SER A 113 -25.43 3.60 9.02
C SER A 113 -25.78 2.61 7.91
N ILE A 114 -25.71 1.29 8.16
CA ILE A 114 -26.02 0.29 7.13
C ILE A 114 -27.54 0.09 7.05
N GLN A 115 -28.13 0.50 5.92
CA GLN A 115 -29.55 0.30 5.62
C GLN A 115 -29.79 -1.12 5.07
N ASP A 116 -29.66 -2.13 5.92
CA ASP A 116 -30.07 -3.51 5.62
C ASP A 116 -31.47 -3.75 6.22
N GLY A 117 -32.46 -4.01 5.36
CA GLY A 117 -33.86 -4.27 5.76
C GLY A 117 -34.04 -5.47 6.71
N THR A 118 -33.00 -6.26 6.91
CA THR A 118 -33.01 -7.46 7.77
C THR A 118 -32.25 -7.31 9.10
N LYS A 119 -31.45 -6.23 9.27
CA LYS A 119 -30.71 -5.85 10.49
C LYS A 119 -30.03 -7.00 11.28
N ASP A 120 -29.30 -7.90 10.62
CA ASP A 120 -28.55 -8.95 11.34
C ASP A 120 -27.28 -8.40 12.01
N ALA A 121 -27.50 -7.90 13.23
CA ALA A 121 -26.46 -7.37 14.09
C ALA A 121 -25.35 -8.39 14.42
N ASN A 122 -25.66 -9.70 14.45
CA ASN A 122 -24.67 -10.72 14.77
C ASN A 122 -23.71 -10.92 13.60
N LEU A 123 -24.22 -11.00 12.37
CA LEU A 123 -23.41 -11.09 11.17
C LEU A 123 -22.54 -9.84 10.99
N ILE A 124 -23.13 -8.64 11.13
CA ILE A 124 -22.37 -7.36 11.08
C ILE A 124 -21.25 -7.35 12.12
N ARG A 125 -21.50 -7.82 13.35
CA ARG A 125 -20.49 -7.87 14.40
C ARG A 125 -19.33 -8.79 14.05
N ARG A 126 -19.63 -9.96 13.46
CA ARG A 126 -18.61 -10.93 13.03
C ARG A 126 -17.78 -10.37 11.88
N ILE A 127 -18.43 -9.74 10.89
CA ILE A 127 -17.78 -9.06 9.77
C ILE A 127 -16.87 -7.94 10.28
N HIS A 128 -17.38 -7.05 11.13
CA HIS A 128 -16.60 -5.95 11.70
C HIS A 128 -15.35 -6.46 12.42
N ARG A 129 -15.50 -7.46 13.30
CA ARG A 129 -14.37 -8.09 14.01
C ARG A 129 -13.37 -8.76 13.07
N PHE A 130 -13.85 -9.42 12.03
CA PHE A 130 -12.99 -10.02 11.00
C PHE A 130 -12.18 -8.94 10.29
N LEU A 131 -12.84 -7.91 9.77
CA LEU A 131 -12.17 -6.83 9.03
C LEU A 131 -11.17 -6.08 9.91
N GLU A 132 -11.50 -5.81 11.18
CA GLU A 132 -10.59 -5.16 12.14
C GLU A 132 -9.40 -6.06 12.47
N ARG A 133 -9.63 -7.37 12.71
CA ARG A 133 -8.56 -8.32 13.05
C ARG A 133 -7.54 -8.50 11.92
N TYR A 134 -8.01 -8.53 10.68
CA TYR A 134 -7.15 -8.71 9.51
C TYR A 134 -6.62 -7.39 8.93
N GLY A 135 -6.93 -6.25 9.55
CA GLY A 135 -6.40 -4.94 9.16
C GLY A 135 -6.99 -4.37 7.87
N TYR A 136 -8.23 -4.74 7.52
CA TYR A 136 -8.98 -4.13 6.42
C TYR A 136 -9.64 -2.81 6.82
N ILE A 137 -10.00 -2.67 8.09
CA ILE A 137 -10.51 -1.43 8.71
C ILE A 137 -9.70 -1.12 9.97
N ASN A 138 -9.84 0.09 10.50
CA ASN A 138 -9.22 0.50 11.76
C ASN A 138 -7.70 0.24 11.80
N PHE A 139 -7.02 0.53 10.69
CA PHE A 139 -5.56 0.45 10.58
C PHE A 139 -4.93 1.83 10.36
N GLY A 140 -3.64 1.96 10.66
CA GLY A 140 -2.90 3.20 10.49
C GLY A 140 -3.09 4.16 11.68
N ILE A 141 -3.32 5.44 11.38
CA ILE A 141 -3.38 6.53 12.34
C ILE A 141 -4.81 7.10 12.35
N TYR A 142 -5.53 6.86 13.43
CA TYR A 142 -6.91 7.32 13.60
C TYR A 142 -7.19 7.66 15.05
N THR A 143 -8.17 8.54 15.26
CA THR A 143 -8.69 8.92 16.57
C THR A 143 -9.59 7.82 17.10
N SER A 144 -9.45 7.49 18.39
CA SER A 144 -10.32 6.53 19.05
C SER A 144 -10.73 7.03 20.43
N MET A 145 -12.04 7.02 20.69
CA MET A 145 -12.61 7.27 22.02
C MET A 145 -12.65 6.01 22.89
N THR A 146 -12.25 4.84 22.35
CA THR A 146 -12.33 3.55 23.04
C THR A 146 -10.98 2.85 23.02
N PHE A 147 -10.39 2.68 24.20
CA PHE A 147 -9.16 1.91 24.38
C PHE A 147 -9.49 0.47 24.71
N ALA A 148 -8.86 -0.48 24.02
CA ALA A 148 -8.94 -1.88 24.39
C ALA A 148 -8.28 -2.06 25.78
N PRO A 149 -8.86 -2.90 26.67
CA PRO A 149 -8.21 -3.20 27.93
C PRO A 149 -6.84 -3.82 27.68
N LYS A 150 -5.83 -3.37 28.42
CA LYS A 150 -4.47 -3.91 28.31
C LYS A 150 -4.47 -5.39 28.70
N MET A 151 -4.01 -6.23 27.80
CA MET A 151 -3.73 -7.64 28.04
C MET A 151 -2.37 -7.77 28.73
N ASN A 152 -2.26 -8.69 29.69
CA ASN A 152 -1.00 -9.01 30.34
C ASN A 152 -0.13 -9.93 29.44
N ARG A 153 0.06 -9.55 28.17
CA ARG A 153 0.84 -10.27 27.17
C ARG A 153 1.75 -9.29 26.45
N ARG A 154 3.04 -9.56 26.50
CA ARG A 154 4.10 -8.71 25.95
C ARG A 154 4.53 -9.18 24.57
N ILE A 155 4.71 -8.24 23.65
CA ILE A 155 5.20 -8.45 22.30
C ILE A 155 6.43 -7.56 22.08
N ILE A 156 7.50 -8.14 21.56
CA ILE A 156 8.66 -7.38 21.09
C ILE A 156 8.67 -7.40 19.57
N VAL A 157 8.73 -6.21 18.97
CA VAL A 157 8.90 -6.02 17.51
C VAL A 157 10.34 -5.59 17.24
N ILE A 158 11.04 -6.34 16.39
CA ILE A 158 12.43 -6.02 16.01
C ILE A 158 12.40 -5.24 14.69
N GLY A 159 12.83 -3.99 14.75
CA GLY A 159 12.89 -3.04 13.63
C GLY A 159 11.72 -2.06 13.62
N ALA A 160 12.02 -0.76 13.64
CA ALA A 160 11.06 0.34 13.51
C ALA A 160 10.93 0.84 12.06
N GLY A 161 10.99 -0.08 11.09
CA GLY A 161 10.55 0.19 9.71
C GLY A 161 9.02 0.20 9.61
N ILE A 162 8.46 0.60 8.47
CA ILE A 162 6.99 0.71 8.28
C ILE A 162 6.24 -0.58 8.65
N ALA A 163 6.76 -1.76 8.29
CA ALA A 163 6.16 -3.03 8.63
C ALA A 163 6.10 -3.26 10.16
N GLY A 164 7.20 -2.99 10.87
CA GLY A 164 7.26 -3.13 12.32
C GLY A 164 6.39 -2.11 13.05
N LEU A 165 6.36 -0.87 12.58
CA LEU A 165 5.52 0.19 13.16
C LEU A 165 4.03 -0.11 13.00
N ILE A 166 3.59 -0.55 11.83
CA ILE A 166 2.19 -0.93 11.59
C ILE A 166 1.81 -2.16 12.43
N ALA A 167 2.67 -3.18 12.48
CA ALA A 167 2.44 -4.35 13.33
C ALA A 167 2.34 -3.97 14.81
N ALA A 168 3.26 -3.14 15.30
CA ALA A 168 3.25 -2.65 16.67
C ALA A 168 1.98 -1.87 16.99
N ARG A 169 1.56 -0.99 16.08
CA ARG A 169 0.32 -0.22 16.21
C ARG A 169 -0.91 -1.13 16.28
N GLN A 170 -1.02 -2.12 15.39
CA GLN A 170 -2.15 -3.07 15.40
C GLN A 170 -2.18 -3.93 16.67
N MET A 171 -1.03 -4.38 17.15
CA MET A 171 -0.98 -5.17 18.38
C MET A 171 -1.32 -4.32 19.62
N ASP A 172 -0.85 -3.07 19.65
CA ASP A 172 -1.21 -2.14 20.72
C ASP A 172 -2.72 -1.82 20.73
N THR A 173 -3.34 -1.63 19.56
CA THR A 173 -4.80 -1.42 19.46
C THR A 173 -5.62 -2.64 19.85
N PHE A 174 -5.06 -3.85 19.72
CA PHE A 174 -5.65 -5.08 20.26
C PHE A 174 -5.41 -5.27 21.77
N GLY A 175 -4.69 -4.36 22.42
CA GLY A 175 -4.47 -4.35 23.86
C GLY A 175 -3.17 -5.02 24.32
N PHE A 176 -2.30 -5.48 23.42
CA PHE A 176 -1.00 -6.04 23.84
C PHE A 176 -0.09 -4.95 24.41
N ASP A 177 0.87 -5.37 25.25
CA ASP A 177 2.00 -4.52 25.66
C ASP A 177 3.14 -4.69 24.66
N VAL A 178 3.41 -3.66 23.85
CA VAL A 178 4.30 -3.75 22.68
C VAL A 178 5.55 -2.91 22.88
N THR A 179 6.71 -3.52 22.74
CA THR A 179 8.01 -2.82 22.72
C THR A 179 8.65 -2.96 21.33
N VAL A 180 9.08 -1.85 20.73
CA VAL A 180 9.79 -1.85 19.44
C VAL A 180 11.28 -1.61 19.68
N LEU A 181 12.14 -2.46 19.11
CA LEU A 181 13.59 -2.35 19.18
C LEU A 181 14.15 -1.96 17.82
N GLU A 182 14.78 -0.78 17.72
CA GLU A 182 15.42 -0.29 16.50
C GLU A 182 16.93 -0.14 16.69
N ALA A 183 17.70 -0.56 15.71
CA ALA A 183 19.16 -0.51 15.76
C ALA A 183 19.71 0.90 15.42
N ARG A 184 18.99 1.65 14.59
CA ARG A 184 19.32 3.01 14.19
C ARG A 184 18.82 4.02 15.24
N ASN A 185 19.30 5.25 15.13
CA ASN A 185 18.84 6.39 15.94
C ASN A 185 17.57 7.06 15.38
N ARG A 186 16.88 6.42 14.44
CA ARG A 186 15.66 6.92 13.81
C ARG A 186 14.72 5.77 13.42
N PRO A 187 13.39 5.98 13.39
CA PRO A 187 12.47 5.07 12.76
C PRO A 187 12.52 5.15 11.22
N GLY A 188 11.66 4.39 10.55
CA GLY A 188 11.45 4.41 9.09
C GLY A 188 12.26 3.36 8.32
N GLY A 189 13.43 2.97 8.84
CA GLY A 189 14.29 1.97 8.20
C GLY A 189 14.72 2.43 6.80
N ARG A 190 14.24 1.73 5.76
CA ARG A 190 14.48 2.05 4.34
C ARG A 190 13.68 3.27 3.84
N ILE A 191 12.70 3.76 4.60
CA ILE A 191 12.09 5.07 4.37
C ILE A 191 12.97 6.08 5.12
N SER A 192 13.65 6.95 4.39
CA SER A 192 14.73 7.79 4.92
C SER A 192 14.76 9.11 4.21
N THR A 193 14.27 10.15 4.85
CA THR A 193 14.29 11.52 4.33
C THR A 193 15.52 12.25 4.88
N TYR A 194 16.32 12.79 3.98
CA TYR A 194 17.36 13.77 4.28
C TYR A 194 16.72 15.15 4.37
N MET A 195 17.04 15.89 5.44
CA MET A 195 16.57 17.25 5.67
C MET A 195 17.77 18.10 6.08
N ASN A 196 18.08 19.14 5.30
CA ASN A 196 19.10 20.13 5.64
C ASN A 196 18.78 21.47 4.98
N ASP A 197 18.86 22.58 5.72
CA ASP A 197 18.71 23.95 5.20
C ASP A 197 17.47 24.15 4.29
N GLY A 198 16.32 23.60 4.69
CA GLY A 198 15.08 23.66 3.91
C GLY A 198 15.00 22.72 2.70
N MET A 199 16.09 22.00 2.37
CA MET A 199 16.09 20.94 1.38
C MET A 199 15.56 19.64 1.98
N ILE A 200 14.62 19.01 1.29
CA ILE A 200 14.04 17.73 1.66
C ILE A 200 14.22 16.79 0.48
N ALA A 201 14.87 15.64 0.73
CA ALA A 201 15.08 14.62 -0.29
C ALA A 201 14.96 13.23 0.32
N ASP A 202 14.17 12.34 -0.30
CA ASP A 202 14.11 10.95 0.12
C ASP A 202 15.29 10.15 -0.44
N LEU A 203 16.07 9.54 0.45
CA LEU A 203 17.15 8.61 0.13
C LEU A 203 16.65 7.15 0.02
N GLY A 204 15.35 6.96 0.17
CA GLY A 204 14.68 5.67 0.29
C GLY A 204 13.44 5.58 -0.59
N ALA A 205 12.36 5.05 -0.03
CA ALA A 205 11.07 5.06 -0.73
C ALA A 205 10.56 6.50 -0.92
N MET A 206 10.28 6.87 -2.18
CA MET A 206 9.78 8.21 -2.55
C MET A 206 8.52 8.16 -3.45
N VAL A 207 8.17 6.99 -4.00
CA VAL A 207 7.05 6.83 -4.93
C VAL A 207 5.97 5.94 -4.34
N VAL A 208 4.73 6.39 -4.39
CA VAL A 208 3.54 5.57 -4.13
C VAL A 208 3.03 5.02 -5.47
N THR A 209 3.15 3.71 -5.68
CA THR A 209 2.80 3.06 -6.95
C THR A 209 1.30 2.77 -7.03
N GLY A 210 0.56 3.61 -7.74
CA GLY A 210 -0.88 3.45 -7.97
C GLY A 210 -1.74 3.76 -6.73
N ALA A 211 -2.92 4.30 -6.96
CA ALA A 211 -3.86 4.66 -5.89
C ALA A 211 -4.88 3.56 -5.59
N VAL A 212 -5.34 2.84 -6.62
CA VAL A 212 -6.39 1.82 -6.47
C VAL A 212 -5.82 0.59 -5.79
N GLY A 213 -6.44 0.16 -4.69
CA GLY A 213 -6.01 -1.02 -3.95
C GLY A 213 -4.77 -0.80 -3.09
N ASN A 214 -4.20 0.41 -3.04
CA ASN A 214 -2.99 0.70 -2.28
C ASN A 214 -3.35 1.21 -0.86
N PRO A 215 -2.98 0.49 0.22
CA PRO A 215 -3.35 0.87 1.58
C PRO A 215 -2.64 2.15 2.03
N LEU A 216 -1.56 2.56 1.35
CA LEU A 216 -0.89 3.83 1.62
C LEU A 216 -1.78 5.02 1.32
N MET A 217 -2.80 4.90 0.46
CA MET A 217 -3.75 5.99 0.21
C MET A 217 -4.60 6.30 1.45
N VAL A 218 -4.94 5.27 2.24
CA VAL A 218 -5.65 5.45 3.52
C VAL A 218 -4.74 6.18 4.52
N ILE A 219 -3.49 5.74 4.62
CA ILE A 219 -2.50 6.35 5.53
C ILE A 219 -2.17 7.79 5.10
N ALA A 220 -2.03 8.04 3.79
CA ALA A 220 -1.79 9.37 3.23
C ALA A 220 -2.91 10.34 3.62
N LYS A 221 -4.18 9.91 3.56
CA LYS A 221 -5.32 10.71 4.04
C LYS A 221 -5.24 10.96 5.55
N GLN A 222 -4.91 9.95 6.34
CA GLN A 222 -4.80 10.05 7.80
C GLN A 222 -3.71 11.00 8.30
N ILE A 223 -2.61 11.14 7.55
CA ILE A 223 -1.48 12.02 7.92
C ILE A 223 -1.43 13.30 7.09
N HIS A 224 -2.44 13.54 6.26
CA HIS A 224 -2.51 14.68 5.33
C HIS A 224 -1.27 14.81 4.43
N LEU A 225 -0.81 13.67 3.87
CA LEU A 225 0.34 13.64 2.98
C LEU A 225 -0.01 14.22 1.61
N ASP A 226 0.72 15.25 1.19
CA ASP A 226 0.55 15.88 -0.12
C ASP A 226 1.25 15.04 -1.22
N LEU A 227 0.46 14.23 -1.93
CA LEU A 227 0.94 13.41 -3.04
C LEU A 227 0.89 14.20 -4.35
N LYS A 228 2.04 14.31 -5.03
CA LYS A 228 2.12 14.92 -6.36
C LYS A 228 2.20 13.85 -7.45
N PRO A 229 1.42 13.98 -8.54
CA PRO A 229 1.57 13.09 -9.69
C PRO A 229 2.94 13.29 -10.31
N ILE A 230 3.58 12.18 -10.69
CA ILE A 230 4.85 12.19 -11.41
C ILE A 230 4.54 12.21 -12.91
N SER A 231 5.08 13.20 -13.63
CA SER A 231 4.99 13.24 -15.09
C SER A 231 5.74 12.06 -15.69
N ALA A 232 5.14 11.42 -16.69
CA ALA A 232 5.80 10.35 -17.46
C ALA A 232 6.83 10.90 -18.46
N LEU A 233 6.90 12.22 -18.67
CA LEU A 233 7.86 12.83 -19.58
C LEU A 233 9.29 12.67 -19.05
N CYS A 234 10.10 11.88 -19.75
CA CYS A 234 11.49 11.58 -19.41
C CYS A 234 12.39 11.79 -20.64
N PRO A 235 12.84 13.03 -20.93
CA PRO A 235 13.71 13.29 -22.07
C PRO A 235 15.07 12.64 -21.88
N LEU A 236 15.57 11.95 -22.91
CA LEU A 236 16.89 11.34 -22.89
C LEU A 236 17.94 12.30 -23.46
N TYR A 237 19.10 12.35 -22.81
CA TYR A 237 20.27 13.09 -23.29
C TYR A 237 21.41 12.10 -23.55
N ASP A 238 22.11 12.28 -24.67
CA ASP A 238 23.28 11.47 -25.00
C ASP A 238 24.49 11.81 -24.10
N TYR A 239 25.58 11.06 -24.25
CA TYR A 239 26.81 11.26 -23.48
C TYR A 239 27.50 12.62 -23.72
N ARG A 240 27.10 13.35 -24.78
CA ARG A 240 27.58 14.70 -25.10
C ARG A 240 26.65 15.78 -24.52
N GLY A 241 25.54 15.39 -23.90
CA GLY A 241 24.53 16.29 -23.36
C GLY A 241 23.52 16.80 -24.40
N HIS A 242 23.46 16.20 -25.60
CA HIS A 242 22.44 16.57 -26.59
C HIS A 242 21.16 15.78 -26.37
N LEU A 243 20.02 16.44 -26.59
CA LEU A 243 18.71 15.79 -26.54
C LEU A 243 18.64 14.71 -27.63
N VAL A 244 18.25 13.49 -27.24
CA VAL A 244 18.01 12.38 -28.17
C VAL A 244 16.79 12.70 -29.02
N ARG A 245 16.88 12.46 -30.34
CA ARG A 245 15.76 12.70 -31.25
C ARG A 245 14.59 11.76 -30.91
N LYS A 246 13.38 12.30 -30.91
CA LYS A 246 12.16 11.58 -30.51
C LYS A 246 11.90 10.30 -31.32
N ASP A 247 12.20 10.30 -32.62
CA ASP A 247 12.05 9.12 -33.48
C ASP A 247 12.97 7.96 -33.06
N VAL A 248 14.16 8.28 -32.56
CA VAL A 248 15.13 7.32 -32.06
C VAL A 248 14.69 6.77 -30.71
N ASP A 249 14.27 7.65 -29.80
CA ASP A 249 13.77 7.30 -28.46
C ASP A 249 12.57 6.31 -28.56
N GLU A 250 11.53 6.69 -29.31
CA GLU A 250 10.35 5.84 -29.52
C GLU A 250 10.70 4.50 -30.21
N SER A 251 11.67 4.50 -31.12
CA SER A 251 12.10 3.28 -31.79
C SER A 251 12.88 2.36 -30.87
N ALA A 252 13.72 2.91 -29.99
CA ALA A 252 14.45 2.17 -28.97
C ALA A 252 13.49 1.57 -27.93
N GLU A 253 12.52 2.35 -27.44
CA GLU A 253 11.50 1.87 -26.51
C GLU A 253 10.67 0.72 -27.11
N ARG A 254 10.21 0.87 -28.36
CA ARG A 254 9.47 -0.19 -29.06
C ARG A 254 10.30 -1.46 -29.21
N LEU A 255 11.58 -1.34 -29.53
CA LEU A 255 12.46 -2.51 -29.63
C LEU A 255 12.68 -3.17 -28.27
N PHE A 256 12.93 -2.37 -27.22
CA PHE A 256 13.10 -2.86 -25.86
C PHE A 256 11.90 -3.67 -25.38
N ASN A 257 10.68 -3.16 -25.57
CA ASN A 257 9.45 -3.87 -25.19
C ASN A 257 9.25 -5.17 -26.00
N LYS A 258 9.54 -5.16 -27.31
CA LYS A 258 9.50 -6.40 -28.13
C LYS A 258 10.52 -7.45 -27.68
N LEU A 259 11.71 -7.02 -27.24
CA LEU A 259 12.72 -7.94 -26.69
C LEU A 259 12.24 -8.55 -25.37
N LEU A 260 11.60 -7.77 -24.50
CA LEU A 260 10.98 -8.29 -23.28
C LEU A 260 9.85 -9.29 -23.58
N ASP A 261 8.99 -9.01 -24.56
CA ASP A 261 7.94 -9.94 -25.00
C ASP A 261 8.55 -11.26 -25.52
N ALA A 262 9.64 -11.19 -26.29
CA ALA A 262 10.36 -12.36 -26.75
C ALA A 262 10.99 -13.16 -25.60
N CYS A 263 11.56 -12.47 -24.60
CA CYS A 263 12.06 -13.11 -23.38
C CYS A 263 10.95 -13.85 -22.64
N ALA A 264 9.78 -13.22 -22.49
CA ALA A 264 8.61 -13.84 -21.85
C ALA A 264 8.09 -15.05 -22.65
N TYR A 265 8.10 -14.98 -23.99
CA TYR A 265 7.76 -16.10 -24.85
C TYR A 265 8.73 -17.28 -24.66
N LEU A 266 10.04 -17.03 -24.64
CA LEU A 266 11.05 -18.08 -24.41
C LEU A 266 10.91 -18.71 -23.02
N GLY A 267 10.64 -17.91 -21.99
CA GLY A 267 10.41 -18.40 -20.63
C GLY A 267 9.18 -19.32 -20.55
N HIS A 268 8.01 -18.82 -20.96
CA HIS A 268 6.75 -19.53 -20.76
C HIS A 268 6.44 -20.60 -21.82
N SER A 269 6.77 -20.37 -23.09
CA SER A 269 6.37 -21.26 -24.18
C SER A 269 7.44 -22.28 -24.54
N GLN A 270 8.72 -21.96 -24.31
CA GLN A 270 9.85 -22.84 -24.66
C GLN A 270 10.51 -23.47 -23.42
N ASN A 271 9.97 -23.24 -22.21
CA ASN A 271 10.51 -23.72 -20.93
C ASN A 271 12.01 -23.40 -20.76
N LEU A 272 12.48 -22.29 -21.34
CA LEU A 272 13.88 -21.89 -21.29
C LEU A 272 14.22 -21.19 -19.96
N GLU A 273 13.72 -21.74 -18.86
CA GLU A 273 13.97 -21.22 -17.52
C GLU A 273 15.32 -21.68 -16.97
N SER A 274 15.87 -22.77 -17.53
CA SER A 274 17.15 -23.33 -17.08
C SER A 274 17.95 -23.96 -18.21
N VAL A 275 19.28 -23.88 -18.11
CA VAL A 275 20.24 -24.56 -18.99
C VAL A 275 21.25 -25.28 -18.10
N ALA A 276 21.50 -26.55 -18.39
CA ALA A 276 22.39 -27.42 -17.61
C ALA A 276 22.09 -27.41 -16.09
N GLY A 277 20.80 -27.34 -15.72
CA GLY A 277 20.35 -27.33 -14.33
C GLY A 277 20.47 -25.99 -13.60
N ARG A 278 20.99 -24.93 -14.25
CA ARG A 278 21.05 -23.58 -13.69
C ARG A 278 19.90 -22.73 -14.23
N LYS A 279 19.18 -22.05 -13.33
CA LYS A 279 18.18 -21.05 -13.74
C LYS A 279 18.84 -19.87 -14.44
N LEU A 280 18.24 -19.44 -15.53
CA LEU A 280 18.67 -18.27 -16.27
C LEU A 280 18.09 -16.99 -15.64
N SER A 281 18.88 -15.93 -15.64
CA SER A 281 18.44 -14.58 -15.31
C SER A 281 17.78 -13.93 -16.54
N LEU A 282 16.97 -12.90 -16.30
CA LEU A 282 16.38 -12.11 -17.38
C LEU A 282 17.46 -11.51 -18.30
N GLY A 283 18.58 -11.04 -17.74
CA GLY A 283 19.69 -10.48 -18.52
C GLY A 283 20.30 -11.49 -19.50
N GLU A 284 20.49 -12.74 -19.06
CA GLU A 284 21.04 -13.79 -19.91
C GLU A 284 20.10 -14.18 -21.05
N ILE A 285 18.79 -14.25 -20.77
CA ILE A 285 17.78 -14.49 -21.81
C ILE A 285 17.73 -13.31 -22.77
N PHE A 286 17.81 -12.08 -22.25
CA PHE A 286 17.82 -10.87 -23.05
C PHE A 286 19.01 -10.81 -24.01
N ASP A 287 20.22 -11.12 -23.52
CA ASP A 287 21.43 -11.19 -24.35
C ASP A 287 21.31 -12.27 -25.43
N PHE A 288 20.73 -13.43 -25.09
CA PHE A 288 20.49 -14.50 -26.06
C PHE A 288 19.51 -14.07 -27.17
N VAL A 289 18.40 -13.42 -26.82
CA VAL A 289 17.45 -12.88 -27.80
C VAL A 289 18.13 -11.83 -28.68
N LEU A 290 18.92 -10.94 -28.09
CA LEU A 290 19.63 -9.89 -28.80
C LEU A 290 20.61 -10.48 -29.83
N LEU A 291 21.37 -11.51 -29.43
CA LEU A 291 22.27 -12.25 -30.33
C LEU A 291 21.53 -12.84 -31.53
N ILE A 292 20.37 -13.46 -31.33
CA ILE A 292 19.56 -14.03 -32.43
C ILE A 292 19.10 -12.93 -33.39
N VAL A 293 18.62 -11.80 -32.85
CA VAL A 293 18.14 -10.66 -33.66
C VAL A 293 19.28 -10.06 -34.47
N CYS A 294 20.44 -9.83 -33.86
CA CYS A 294 21.63 -9.31 -34.55
C CYS A 294 22.12 -10.27 -35.65
N PHE A 295 22.17 -11.58 -35.37
CA PHE A 295 22.60 -12.58 -36.33
C PHE A 295 21.68 -12.63 -37.56
N LYS A 296 20.36 -12.68 -37.35
CA LYS A 296 19.38 -12.70 -38.45
C LYS A 296 19.42 -11.44 -39.31
N ARG A 297 19.66 -10.27 -38.70
CA ARG A 297 19.78 -9.02 -39.45
C ARG A 297 21.01 -9.05 -40.37
N HIS A 298 22.14 -9.56 -39.89
CA HIS A 298 23.37 -9.68 -40.67
C HIS A 298 23.21 -10.66 -41.85
N GLU A 299 22.44 -11.74 -41.69
CA GLU A 299 22.10 -12.65 -42.81
C GLU A 299 21.19 -12.00 -43.87
N GLN A 300 20.28 -11.11 -43.47
CA GLN A 300 19.40 -10.40 -44.41
C GLN A 300 20.15 -9.33 -45.20
N GLU A 301 21.10 -8.62 -44.58
CA GLU A 301 21.93 -7.61 -45.24
C GLU A 301 22.95 -8.23 -46.22
N ASN A 302 23.42 -9.46 -45.99
CA ASN A 302 24.36 -10.15 -46.88
C ASN A 302 23.70 -10.92 -48.04
N ASN A 303 22.38 -11.13 -48.00
CA ASN A 303 21.61 -11.83 -49.05
C ASN A 303 20.75 -10.89 -49.91
N ALA A 304 20.88 -9.56 -49.74
CA ALA A 304 20.22 -8.51 -50.51
C ALA A 304 21.23 -7.74 -51.35
#